data_AF-A0A973IUH2-F1
#
_entry.id   AF-A0A973IUH2-F1
#
_cell.length_a   1.000
_cell.length_b   1.000
_cell.length_c   1.000
_cell.angle_alpha   90.00
_cell.angle_beta   90.00
_cell.angle_gamma   90.00
#
_symmetry.space_group_name_H-M   'P 1'
#
loop_
_entity.id
_entity.type
_entity.pdbx_description
1 polymer ?
#
loop_
_entity_poly.entity_id
_entity_poly.type
_entity_poly.pdbx_seq_one_letter_code
_entity_poly.pdbx_strand_id
1 'polypeptide(L)'
;LLLESCSHHVACDDIGRTKIPRWISGFTGKKLEFDVVAGLDALPRPITDYALVIQCGGCMITRKQLHNRLLPAIKAGIPVTNYGMAIAYVHGIYNRAIKPFVKTDTDELRYL
;
A
#
# COMPACT_ATOMS: atom_id res chain seq x y z
N LEU A 1 -7.86 1.39 1.28
CA LEU A 1 -7.35 1.99 2.52
C LEU A 1 -5.89 2.41 2.34
N LEU A 2 -5.56 3.68 2.56
CA LEU A 2 -4.18 4.15 2.66
C LEU A 2 -3.80 4.34 4.13
N LEU A 3 -2.70 3.72 4.54
CA LEU A 3 -2.18 3.80 5.90
C LEU A 3 -0.89 4.62 5.91
N GLU A 4 -0.94 5.77 6.58
CA GLU A 4 0.20 6.64 6.81
C GLU A 4 0.69 6.51 8.24
N SER A 5 2.01 6.40 8.40
CA SER A 5 2.66 6.18 9.69
C SER A 5 3.04 7.47 10.41
N CYS A 6 2.83 8.63 9.79
CA CYS A 6 3.10 9.94 10.35
C CYS A 6 1.83 10.80 10.33
N SER A 7 1.71 11.71 11.29
CA SER A 7 0.60 12.68 11.40
C SER A 7 0.96 14.05 10.79
N HIS A 8 1.98 14.10 9.93
CA HIS A 8 2.51 15.35 9.38
C HIS A 8 1.50 16.10 8.51
N HIS A 9 1.75 17.40 8.35
CA HIS A 9 0.96 18.29 7.53
C HIS A 9 1.01 17.86 6.05
N VAL A 10 -0.15 17.67 5.45
CA VAL A 10 -0.29 17.24 4.05
C VAL A 10 0.03 18.40 3.12
N ALA A 11 0.95 18.21 2.19
CA ALA A 11 1.19 19.17 1.11
C ALA A 11 0.15 19.01 -0.02
N CYS A 12 -0.11 20.07 -0.79
CA CYS A 12 -1.09 20.04 -1.89
C CYS A 12 -0.82 18.94 -2.95
N ASP A 13 0.43 18.49 -3.08
CA ASP A 13 0.85 17.46 -4.05
C ASP A 13 1.37 16.18 -3.37
N ASP A 14 0.72 15.80 -2.26
CA ASP A 14 1.11 14.65 -1.46
C ASP A 14 1.02 13.33 -2.25
N ILE A 15 2.08 12.52 -2.15
CA ILE A 15 2.20 11.26 -2.89
C ILE A 15 1.13 10.27 -2.44
N GLY A 16 0.84 10.22 -1.14
CA GLY A 16 -0.10 9.31 -0.53
C GLY A 16 -1.54 9.69 -0.84
N ARG A 17 -1.91 10.94 -0.60
CA ARG A 17 -3.31 11.38 -0.62
C ARG A 17 -3.80 11.89 -1.97
N THR A 18 -2.89 12.28 -2.86
CA THR A 18 -3.26 12.81 -4.19
C THR A 18 -2.75 11.90 -5.31
N LYS A 19 -1.44 11.65 -5.39
CA LYS A 19 -0.86 10.99 -6.57
C LYS A 19 -1.23 9.52 -6.67
N ILE A 20 -1.05 8.73 -5.60
CA ILE A 20 -1.35 7.30 -5.60
C ILE A 20 -2.84 7.03 -5.92
N PRO A 21 -3.83 7.69 -5.26
CA PRO A 21 -5.24 7.55 -5.62
C PRO A 21 -5.53 7.84 -7.08
N ARG A 22 -4.94 8.93 -7.63
CA ARG A 22 -5.09 9.29 -9.05
C ARG A 22 -4.49 8.24 -9.98
N TRP A 23 -3.27 7.78 -9.70
CA TRP A 23 -2.58 6.80 -10.53
C TRP A 23 -3.29 5.45 -10.54
N ILE A 24 -3.75 4.96 -9.39
CA ILE A 24 -4.49 3.69 -9.29
C ILE A 24 -5.85 3.80 -9.99
N SER A 25 -6.57 4.90 -9.80
CA SER A 25 -7.86 5.12 -10.47
C SER A 25 -7.68 5.17 -11.99
N GLY A 26 -6.64 5.86 -12.48
CA GLY A 26 -6.31 5.91 -13.91
C GLY A 26 -5.87 4.56 -14.47
N PHE A 27 -5.05 3.81 -13.75
CA PHE A 27 -4.58 2.47 -14.14
C PHE A 27 -5.72 1.46 -14.25
N THR A 28 -6.66 1.50 -13.30
CA THR A 28 -7.78 0.54 -13.25
C THR A 28 -8.97 0.95 -14.10
N GLY A 29 -9.13 2.24 -14.40
CA GLY A 29 -10.33 2.80 -15.01
C GLY A 29 -11.58 2.72 -14.12
N LYS A 30 -11.44 2.38 -12.83
CA LYS A 30 -12.55 2.21 -11.89
C LYS A 30 -12.77 3.46 -11.05
N LYS A 31 -14.02 3.68 -10.63
CA LYS A 31 -14.36 4.65 -9.59
C LYS A 31 -14.06 4.02 -8.23
N LEU A 32 -12.95 4.42 -7.61
CA LEU A 32 -12.48 3.90 -6.33
C LEU A 32 -12.72 4.90 -5.20
N GLU A 33 -13.02 4.38 -4.02
CA GLU A 33 -13.11 5.16 -2.78
C GLU A 33 -11.88 4.89 -1.92
N PHE A 34 -11.36 5.95 -1.30
CA PHE A 34 -10.13 5.90 -0.54
C PHE A 34 -10.33 6.51 0.84
N ASP A 35 -10.18 5.67 1.88
CA ASP A 35 -9.95 6.16 3.24
C ASP A 35 -8.46 6.30 3.49
N VAL A 36 -8.08 7.37 4.17
CA VAL A 36 -6.71 7.64 4.61
C VAL A 36 -6.69 7.69 6.13
N VAL A 37 -5.80 6.90 6.74
CA VAL A 37 -5.58 6.90 8.19
C VAL A 37 -4.14 7.27 8.47
N ALA A 38 -3.93 8.34 9.20
CA ALA A 38 -2.62 8.85 9.60
C ALA A 38 -2.18 8.30 10.96
N GLY A 39 -0.90 8.45 11.30
CA GLY A 39 -0.36 8.02 12.60
C GLY A 39 -0.66 6.55 12.91
N LEU A 40 -1.01 6.22 14.16
CA LEU A 40 -1.51 4.89 14.55
C LEU A 40 -2.99 4.95 14.92
N ASP A 41 -3.74 5.82 14.23
CA ASP A 41 -5.15 6.08 14.53
C ASP A 41 -6.04 4.89 14.19
N ALA A 42 -7.25 4.91 14.78
CA ALA A 42 -8.27 3.90 14.53
C ALA A 42 -8.78 3.95 13.09
N LEU A 43 -9.19 2.79 12.57
CA LEU A 43 -9.82 2.71 11.26
C LEU A 43 -11.25 3.26 11.33
N PRO A 44 -11.71 4.02 10.31
CA PRO A 44 -13.06 4.59 10.31
C PRO A 44 -14.17 3.54 10.11
N ARG A 45 -13.81 2.33 9.64
CA ARG A 45 -14.71 1.19 9.41
C ARG A 45 -13.94 -0.14 9.50
N PRO A 46 -14.63 -1.28 9.62
CA PRO A 46 -13.99 -2.59 9.69
C PRO A 46 -12.99 -2.85 8.55
N ILE A 47 -11.89 -3.54 8.86
CA ILE A 47 -10.84 -3.83 7.88
C ILE A 47 -11.34 -4.70 6.72
N THR A 48 -12.38 -5.50 6.96
CA THR A 48 -13.03 -6.39 6.00
C THR A 48 -13.75 -5.66 4.87
N ASP A 49 -14.04 -4.37 5.03
CA ASP A 49 -14.78 -3.58 4.05
C ASP A 49 -13.86 -3.07 2.92
N TYR A 50 -12.55 -3.24 3.07
CA TYR A 50 -11.57 -2.74 2.10
C TYR A 50 -11.14 -3.84 1.13
N ALA A 51 -11.08 -3.49 -0.16
CA ALA A 51 -10.54 -4.38 -1.18
C ALA A 51 -8.99 -4.44 -1.23
N LEU A 52 -8.32 -3.41 -0.69
CA LEU A 52 -6.85 -3.28 -0.71
C LEU A 52 -6.38 -2.33 0.39
N VAL A 53 -5.30 -2.73 1.07
CA VAL A 53 -4.53 -1.88 1.99
C VAL A 53 -3.21 -1.45 1.33
N ILE A 54 -2.92 -0.15 1.36
CA ILE A 54 -1.69 0.43 0.83
C ILE A 54 -0.97 1.17 1.96
N GLN A 55 0.15 0.62 2.42
CA GLN A 55 0.93 1.16 3.52
C GLN A 55 2.02 2.11 3.00
N CYS A 56 2.19 3.26 3.64
CA CYS A 56 3.29 4.17 3.33
C CYS A 56 4.65 3.54 3.72
N GLY A 57 5.76 4.19 3.40
CA GLY A 57 7.12 3.70 3.68
C GLY A 57 7.44 3.44 5.16
N GLY A 58 6.60 3.88 6.10
CA GLY A 58 6.74 3.52 7.52
C GLY A 58 7.93 4.18 8.23
N CYS A 59 8.46 5.29 7.70
CA CYS A 59 9.69 5.93 8.19
C CYS A 59 9.66 6.34 9.68
N MET A 60 8.49 6.58 10.24
CA MET A 60 8.31 7.04 11.63
C MET A 60 7.86 5.95 12.60
N ILE A 61 7.78 4.68 12.18
CA ILE A 61 7.32 3.58 13.04
C ILE A 61 8.28 2.38 13.02
N THR A 62 8.25 1.58 14.09
CA THR A 62 9.04 0.36 14.20
C THR A 62 8.47 -0.78 13.34
N ARG A 63 9.30 -1.77 13.02
CA ARG A 63 8.87 -3.02 12.35
C ARG A 63 7.74 -3.73 13.10
N LYS A 64 7.77 -3.75 14.43
CA LYS A 64 6.72 -4.38 15.26
C LYS A 64 5.39 -3.64 15.13
N GLN A 65 5.40 -2.31 15.18
CA GLN A 65 4.20 -1.49 14.99
C GLN A 65 3.62 -1.67 13.58
N LEU A 66 4.48 -1.64 12.56
CA LEU A 66 4.09 -1.88 11.17
C LEU A 66 3.41 -3.25 11.02
N HIS A 67 4.03 -4.31 11.53
CA HIS A 67 3.48 -5.67 11.47
C HIS A 67 2.13 -5.75 12.19
N ASN A 68 2.03 -5.24 13.42
CA ASN A 68 0.80 -5.25 14.20
C ASN A 68 -0.34 -4.50 13.52
N ARG A 69 -0.02 -3.41 12.81
CA ARG A 69 -1.01 -2.63 12.07
C ARG A 69 -1.57 -3.37 10.86
N LEU A 70 -0.74 -4.14 10.16
CA LEU A 70 -1.14 -4.89 8.97
C LEU A 70 -1.77 -6.24 9.31
N LEU A 71 -1.48 -6.79 10.49
CA LEU A 71 -1.94 -8.11 10.92
C LEU A 71 -3.47 -8.30 10.82
N PRO A 72 -4.35 -7.34 11.17
CA PRO A 72 -5.79 -7.49 10.98
C PRO A 72 -6.18 -7.70 9.51
N ALA A 73 -5.57 -6.96 8.57
CA ALA A 73 -5.84 -7.10 7.14
C ALA A 73 -5.37 -8.47 6.62
N ILE A 74 -4.16 -8.88 7.03
CA ILE A 74 -3.59 -10.18 6.67
C ILE A 74 -4.47 -11.32 7.18
N LYS A 75 -4.92 -11.27 8.43
CA LYS A 75 -5.81 -12.28 9.02
C LYS A 75 -7.18 -12.34 8.35
N ALA A 76 -7.68 -11.20 7.88
CA ALA A 76 -8.94 -11.11 7.15
C ALA A 76 -8.82 -11.48 5.66
N GLY A 77 -7.61 -11.83 5.18
CA GLY A 77 -7.38 -12.15 3.77
C GLY A 77 -7.43 -10.94 2.83
N ILE A 78 -7.35 -9.73 3.38
CA ILE A 78 -7.37 -8.49 2.58
C ILE A 78 -5.96 -8.25 2.00
N PRO A 79 -5.83 -8.06 0.67
CA PRO A 79 -4.54 -7.80 0.04
C PRO A 79 -3.85 -6.56 0.63
N VAL A 80 -2.53 -6.68 0.80
CA VAL A 80 -1.69 -5.59 1.32
C VAL A 80 -0.55 -5.32 0.34
N THR A 81 -0.31 -4.04 0.06
CA THR A 81 0.87 -3.56 -0.65
C THR A 81 1.44 -2.31 0.04
N ASN A 82 2.52 -1.75 -0.50
CA ASN A 82 3.08 -0.48 -0.04
C ASN A 82 3.16 0.53 -1.18
N TYR A 83 3.43 1.80 -0.85
CA TYR A 83 3.52 2.89 -1.83
C TYR A 83 4.50 2.56 -2.97
N GLY A 84 5.72 2.12 -2.64
CA GLY A 84 6.74 1.82 -3.64
C GLY A 84 6.32 0.71 -4.61
N MET A 85 5.76 -0.38 -4.09
CA MET A 85 5.30 -1.51 -4.90
C MET A 85 4.09 -1.13 -5.78
N ALA A 86 3.13 -0.38 -5.23
CA ALA A 86 1.97 0.10 -5.99
C ALA A 86 2.39 1.05 -7.12
N ILE A 87 3.29 2.00 -6.84
CA ILE A 87 3.84 2.92 -7.83
C ILE A 87 4.58 2.15 -8.92
N ALA A 88 5.46 1.22 -8.54
CA ALA A 88 6.22 0.44 -9.51
C ALA A 88 5.30 -0.40 -10.42
N TYR A 89 4.21 -0.94 -9.88
CA TYR A 89 3.22 -1.70 -10.63
C TYR A 89 2.45 -0.83 -11.62
N VAL A 90 1.91 0.29 -11.16
CA VAL A 90 1.12 1.21 -12.01
C VAL A 90 1.98 1.81 -13.14
N HIS A 91 3.28 2.05 -12.90
CA HIS A 91 4.20 2.57 -13.91
C HIS A 91 4.87 1.49 -14.77
N GLY A 92 4.55 0.21 -14.60
CA GLY A 92 5.08 -0.87 -15.44
C GLY A 92 6.55 -1.23 -15.17
N ILE A 93 7.13 -0.82 -14.04
CA ILE A 93 8.52 -1.10 -13.66
C ILE A 93 8.66 -2.13 -12.53
N TYR A 94 7.55 -2.73 -12.09
CA TYR A 94 7.50 -3.67 -10.96
C TYR A 94 8.48 -4.84 -11.09
N ASN A 95 8.43 -5.58 -12.20
CA ASN A 95 9.31 -6.74 -12.42
C ASN A 95 10.79 -6.36 -12.39
N ARG A 96 11.14 -5.16 -12.87
CA ARG A 96 12.52 -4.64 -12.78
C ARG A 96 12.88 -4.27 -11.34
N ALA A 97 11.98 -3.59 -10.63
CA ALA A 97 12.22 -3.12 -9.27
C ALA A 97 12.42 -4.26 -8.27
N ILE A 98 11.68 -5.36 -8.43
CA ILE A 98 11.77 -6.53 -7.53
C ILE A 98 12.89 -7.49 -7.92
N LYS A 99 13.44 -7.39 -9.14
CA LYS A 99 14.42 -8.33 -9.69
C LYS A 99 15.59 -8.65 -8.74
N PRO A 100 16.19 -7.68 -8.03
CA PRO A 100 17.30 -7.96 -7.11
C PRO A 100 16.89 -8.78 -5.87
N PHE A 101 15.59 -8.85 -5.57
CA PHE A 101 15.05 -9.50 -4.38
C PHE A 101 14.44 -10.89 -4.67
N VAL A 102 14.26 -11.23 -5.95
CA VAL A 102 13.85 -12.57 -6.38
C VAL A 102 15.04 -13.39 -6.81
N LYS A 103 15.11 -14.64 -6.36
CA LYS A 103 16.01 -15.60 -6.96
C LYS A 103 15.44 -15.99 -8.33
N THR A 104 16.24 -15.85 -9.38
CA THR A 104 15.96 -16.42 -10.70
C THR A 104 16.18 -17.92 -10.61
N ASP A 105 15.21 -18.65 -10.05
CA ASP A 105 15.04 -20.05 -10.43
C ASP A 105 14.17 -20.03 -11.69
N THR A 106 14.72 -20.59 -12.76
CA THR A 106 14.08 -20.81 -14.06
C THR A 106 12.67 -21.37 -13.90
N ASP A 107 11.72 -20.76 -14.61
CA ASP A 107 10.30 -21.14 -14.76
C ASP A 107 9.44 -21.22 -13.49
N GLU A 108 9.10 -20.03 -12.98
CA GLU A 108 7.72 -19.54 -12.76
C GLU A 108 7.84 -18.41 -11.73
N LEU A 109 7.37 -17.21 -12.09
CA LEU A 109 7.20 -16.11 -11.12
C LEU A 109 6.06 -16.47 -10.15
N ARG A 110 6.29 -17.44 -9.27
CA ARG A 110 5.38 -17.75 -8.17
C ARG A 110 5.53 -16.69 -7.10
N TYR A 111 4.62 -15.72 -7.17
CA TYR A 111 4.37 -14.71 -6.14
C TYR A 111 3.10 -15.01 -5.35
N LEU A 112 2.84 -16.30 -5.07
CA LEU A 112 1.78 -16.78 -4.19
C LEU A 112 2.31 -17.94 -3.36
#